data_AF-A0A0W0S102-F1
#
_entry.id   AF-A0A0W0S102-F1
#
_cell.length_a   1.000
_cell.length_b   1.000
_cell.length_c   1.000
_cell.angle_alpha   90.00
_cell.angle_beta   90.00
_cell.angle_gamma   90.00
#
_symmetry.space_group_name_H-M   'P 1'
#
loop_
_entity.id
_entity.type
_entity.pdbx_description
1 polymer ?
#
loop_
_entity_poly.entity_id
_entity_poly.type
_entity_poly.pdbx_seq_one_letter_code
_entity_poly.pdbx_strand_id
1 'polypeptide(L)'
;MFKLFFKNQTVVKNISNSRMFSTFHKEFGLVNSSRQNGKIVKVLLSEKDKLQDSREKIYKDIILPHKNCLFIGTTPTVHYKQDYLQSIYPGHNFSFMTDNNGSVTASVSKRPDTSKPLALYKRIPDGRLSNLPSSVRLYAPLYTSLPEDLLKWLERANRVSSYPLYLHIFPITPKLAIDVHQYKTNINYLLQDKHPYSLFSWVHPEGERFIRASNCNSDVQKAIFGLDLHEVQDMFCQEAAMTMALQFAKPEEYQKAVELLGFNQGIEKSPLTSDSYLPAFTA
;
A
#
# COMPACT_ATOMS: atom_id res chain seq x y z
N MET A 1 -28.82 9.96 37.82
CA MET A 1 -27.79 8.92 37.70
C MET A 1 -27.33 8.88 36.24
N PHE A 2 -26.06 9.26 36.02
CA PHE A 2 -25.25 9.28 34.78
C PHE A 2 -25.85 9.70 33.42
N LYS A 3 -25.64 10.98 33.07
CA LYS A 3 -25.54 11.47 31.69
C LYS A 3 -24.19 11.02 31.10
N LEU A 4 -24.21 10.18 30.06
CA LEU A 4 -23.03 9.84 29.26
C LEU A 4 -22.78 10.96 28.24
N PHE A 5 -21.74 11.75 28.52
CA PHE A 5 -21.15 12.68 27.57
C PHE A 5 -20.45 11.90 26.45
N PHE A 6 -21.09 11.78 25.29
CA PHE A 6 -20.36 11.48 24.06
C PHE A 6 -19.59 12.73 23.64
N LYS A 7 -18.29 12.78 23.98
CA LYS A 7 -17.35 13.74 23.40
C LYS A 7 -17.30 13.50 21.90
N ASN A 8 -17.78 14.47 21.13
CA ASN A 8 -17.61 14.58 19.68
C ASN A 8 -16.13 14.32 19.31
N GLN A 9 -15.86 13.18 18.67
CA GLN A 9 -14.60 12.96 17.98
C GLN A 9 -14.68 13.66 16.62
N THR A 10 -14.02 14.81 16.50
CA THR A 10 -14.09 15.65 15.31
C THR A 10 -13.33 15.00 14.15
N VAL A 11 -14.06 14.36 13.24
CA VAL A 11 -13.58 14.17 11.86
C VAL A 11 -13.57 15.55 11.23
N VAL A 12 -12.39 16.13 11.00
CA VAL A 12 -12.27 17.45 10.38
C VAL A 12 -12.65 17.34 8.91
N LYS A 13 -13.92 17.63 8.60
CA LYS A 13 -14.43 17.78 7.25
C LYS A 13 -14.17 19.22 6.82
N ASN A 14 -13.07 19.46 6.11
CA ASN A 14 -12.88 20.75 5.44
C ASN A 14 -13.86 20.82 4.26
N ILE A 15 -14.96 21.55 4.45
CA ILE A 15 -15.93 21.86 3.39
C ILE A 15 -15.44 23.18 2.75
N SER A 16 -14.81 23.10 1.58
CA SER A 16 -14.72 24.26 0.67
C SER A 16 -15.50 23.94 -0.59
N ASN A 17 -16.26 24.92 -1.07
CA ASN A 17 -17.12 24.82 -2.25
C ASN A 17 -16.30 24.41 -3.49
N SER A 18 -16.81 23.41 -4.25
CA SER A 18 -16.27 22.76 -5.47
C SER A 18 -15.22 21.64 -5.33
N ARG A 19 -15.29 20.80 -4.29
CA ARG A 19 -14.30 19.72 -4.09
C ARG A 19 -14.58 18.45 -4.90
N MET A 20 -13.79 18.26 -5.95
CA MET A 20 -13.72 17.07 -6.81
C MET A 20 -13.44 15.76 -6.06
N PHE A 21 -12.88 15.84 -4.85
CA PHE A 21 -12.68 14.71 -3.94
C PHE A 21 -12.92 15.13 -2.48
N SER A 22 -13.28 14.17 -1.65
CA SER A 22 -13.36 14.33 -0.20
C SER A 22 -12.14 13.71 0.46
N THR A 23 -11.62 14.39 1.48
CA THR A 23 -10.49 13.92 2.28
C THR A 23 -10.91 13.74 3.73
N PHE A 24 -10.53 12.60 4.29
CA PHE A 24 -10.69 12.28 5.71
C PHE A 24 -9.30 11.93 6.22
N HIS A 25 -8.96 12.35 7.43
CA HIS A 25 -7.66 12.00 7.99
C HIS A 25 -7.74 11.75 9.48
N LYS A 26 -6.78 10.96 9.96
CA LYS A 26 -6.59 10.69 11.38
C LYS A 26 -5.10 10.62 11.69
N GLU A 27 -4.70 11.31 12.75
CA GLU A 27 -3.34 11.28 13.27
C GLU A 27 -3.16 10.17 14.30
N PHE A 28 -1.93 9.70 14.44
CA PHE A 28 -1.50 8.70 15.41
C PHE A 28 -0.05 9.00 15.87
N GLY A 29 0.26 8.67 17.12
CA GLY A 29 1.61 8.83 17.67
C GLY A 29 2.62 7.87 17.05
N LEU A 30 3.89 8.28 17.04
CA LEU A 30 5.02 7.51 16.51
C LEU A 30 5.78 6.77 17.64
N VAL A 31 6.36 5.60 17.35
CA VAL A 31 6.98 4.70 18.37
C VAL A 31 8.08 5.37 19.20
N ASN A 32 8.79 6.36 18.63
CA ASN A 32 9.90 7.05 19.28
C ASN A 32 9.74 8.59 19.30
N SER A 33 8.55 9.13 19.04
CA SER A 33 8.33 10.59 19.05
C SER A 33 7.09 10.98 19.85
N SER A 34 7.27 11.89 20.81
CA SER A 34 6.19 12.50 21.58
C SER A 34 5.69 13.82 20.99
N ARG A 35 6.41 14.39 20.01
CA ARG A 35 6.13 15.73 19.46
C ARG A 35 5.62 15.72 18.03
N GLN A 36 5.71 14.58 17.34
CA GLN A 36 5.30 14.44 15.95
C GLN A 36 4.40 13.23 15.82
N ASN A 37 3.39 13.38 14.97
CA ASN A 37 2.43 12.35 14.66
C ASN A 37 2.63 11.90 13.21
N GLY A 38 2.34 10.62 12.97
CA GLY A 38 2.00 10.16 11.63
C GLY A 38 0.53 10.43 11.35
N LYS A 39 0.11 10.26 10.10
CA LYS A 39 -1.30 10.39 9.71
C LYS A 39 -1.66 9.43 8.60
N ILE A 40 -2.92 9.01 8.60
CA ILE A 40 -3.55 8.33 7.47
C ILE A 40 -4.52 9.31 6.83
N VAL A 41 -4.44 9.49 5.52
CA VAL A 41 -5.40 10.26 4.72
C VAL A 41 -6.15 9.31 3.81
N LYS A 42 -7.47 9.34 3.88
CA LYS A 42 -8.38 8.68 2.94
C LYS A 42 -8.91 9.72 1.95
N VAL A 43 -8.75 9.44 0.67
CA VAL A 43 -9.22 10.27 -0.44
C VAL A 43 -10.30 9.51 -1.19
N LEU A 44 -11.45 10.14 -1.40
CA LEU A 44 -12.56 9.60 -2.18
C LEU A 44 -12.91 10.58 -3.28
N LEU A 45 -13.08 10.11 -4.52
CA LEU A 45 -13.56 10.96 -5.61
C LEU A 45 -15.03 11.36 -5.35
N SER A 46 -15.33 12.65 -5.42
CA SER A 46 -16.67 13.22 -5.20
C SER A 46 -17.41 13.48 -6.51
N GLU A 47 -16.69 13.83 -7.59
CA GLU A 47 -17.26 14.14 -8.90
C GLU A 47 -16.53 13.39 -10.01
N LYS A 48 -17.30 12.81 -10.94
CA LYS A 48 -16.84 11.81 -11.92
C LYS A 48 -16.18 12.41 -13.18
N ASP A 49 -16.42 13.68 -13.49
CA ASP A 49 -16.27 14.17 -14.86
C ASP A 49 -15.00 15.02 -15.14
N LYS A 50 -14.00 15.06 -14.24
CA LYS A 50 -12.77 15.86 -14.43
C LYS A 50 -11.52 15.20 -13.83
N LEU A 51 -10.90 14.28 -14.58
CA LEU A 51 -9.77 13.46 -14.11
C LEU A 51 -8.45 14.23 -13.95
N GLN A 52 -8.04 15.02 -14.96
CA GLN A 52 -6.70 15.63 -14.97
C GLN A 52 -6.52 16.72 -13.91
N ASP A 53 -7.52 17.59 -13.75
CA ASP A 53 -7.55 18.61 -12.69
C ASP A 53 -7.52 17.99 -11.28
N SER A 54 -8.11 16.80 -11.11
CA SER A 54 -8.13 16.10 -9.82
C SER A 54 -6.73 15.63 -9.41
N ARG A 55 -5.91 15.16 -10.36
CA ARG A 55 -4.53 14.72 -10.08
C ARG A 55 -3.68 15.86 -9.51
N GLU A 56 -3.72 17.02 -10.18
CA GLU A 56 -2.96 18.18 -9.72
C GLU A 56 -3.43 18.68 -8.37
N LYS A 57 -4.75 18.67 -8.12
CA LYS A 57 -5.30 19.05 -6.82
C LYS A 57 -4.89 18.09 -5.71
N ILE A 58 -4.85 16.78 -5.95
CA ILE A 58 -4.32 15.83 -4.94
C ILE A 58 -2.87 16.14 -4.61
N TYR A 59 -2.05 16.40 -5.62
CA TYR A 59 -0.66 16.77 -5.40
C TYR A 59 -0.55 18.06 -4.59
N LYS A 60 -1.22 19.13 -5.00
CA LYS A 60 -1.16 20.45 -4.36
C LYS A 60 -1.76 20.47 -2.95
N ASP A 61 -2.88 19.78 -2.74
CA ASP A 61 -3.66 19.89 -1.50
C ASP A 61 -3.28 18.82 -0.46
N ILE A 62 -2.73 17.68 -0.89
CA ILE A 62 -2.48 16.52 -0.01
C ILE A 62 -1.00 16.16 0.07
N ILE A 63 -0.21 16.34 -1.00
CA ILE A 63 1.18 15.87 -1.01
C ILE A 63 2.15 17.02 -0.71
N LEU A 64 2.08 18.10 -1.49
CA LEU A 64 2.95 19.27 -1.38
C LEU A 64 3.01 19.89 0.03
N PRO A 65 1.93 19.94 0.83
CA PRO A 65 2.00 20.50 2.19
C PRO A 65 2.85 19.69 3.17
N HIS A 66 3.12 18.42 2.85
CA HIS A 66 3.82 17.48 3.72
C HIS A 66 5.28 17.36 3.29
N LYS A 67 6.12 18.22 3.87
CA LYS A 67 7.57 18.31 3.64
C LYS A 67 8.33 17.25 4.42
N ASN A 68 9.43 16.75 3.87
CA ASN A 68 10.28 15.71 4.48
C ASN A 68 9.46 14.54 5.02
N CYS A 69 8.59 13.97 4.20
CA CYS A 69 7.73 12.87 4.62
C CYS A 69 7.96 11.64 3.75
N LEU A 70 7.89 10.47 4.39
CA LEU A 70 7.69 9.20 3.71
C LEU A 70 6.19 8.99 3.54
N PHE A 71 5.79 8.58 2.33
CA PHE A 71 4.44 8.19 2.00
C PHE A 71 4.36 6.72 1.64
N ILE A 72 3.33 6.04 2.15
CA ILE A 72 2.89 4.74 1.66
C ILE A 72 1.47 4.92 1.13
N GLY A 73 1.33 4.89 -0.19
CA GLY A 73 0.06 4.95 -0.89
C GLY A 73 -0.53 3.57 -1.12
N THR A 74 -1.84 3.43 -0.88
CA THR A 74 -2.55 2.15 -1.00
C THR A 74 -3.89 2.36 -1.69
N THR A 75 -4.14 1.60 -2.75
CA THR A 75 -5.50 1.33 -3.23
C THR A 75 -5.90 -0.08 -2.79
N PRO A 76 -7.02 -0.26 -2.09
CA PRO A 76 -7.33 -1.51 -1.42
C PRO A 76 -7.58 -2.65 -2.40
N THR A 77 -7.19 -3.85 -1.98
CA THR A 77 -7.69 -5.12 -2.50
C THR A 77 -9.16 -5.19 -2.15
N VAL A 78 -10.02 -5.44 -3.15
CA VAL A 78 -11.48 -5.44 -2.96
C VAL A 78 -12.10 -6.73 -3.49
N HIS A 79 -13.09 -7.19 -2.75
CA HIS A 79 -14.03 -8.22 -3.18
C HIS A 79 -15.28 -7.53 -3.74
N TYR A 80 -15.69 -7.86 -4.96
CA TYR A 80 -16.96 -7.36 -5.51
C TYR A 80 -18.11 -8.21 -4.93
N LYS A 81 -18.94 -7.65 -4.03
CA LYS A 81 -20.16 -8.27 -3.41
C LYS A 81 -20.99 -9.11 -4.38
N GLN A 82 -21.83 -10.10 -4.03
CA GLN A 82 -22.20 -10.96 -2.88
C GLN A 82 -22.89 -12.14 -3.62
N ASP A 83 -22.66 -13.39 -3.22
CA ASP A 83 -23.14 -14.63 -3.85
C ASP A 83 -22.27 -15.21 -5.00
N TYR A 84 -21.63 -16.33 -4.64
CA TYR A 84 -20.92 -17.34 -5.44
C TYR A 84 -19.77 -16.86 -6.35
N LEU A 85 -18.54 -17.29 -6.01
CA LEU A 85 -17.31 -17.25 -6.83
C LEU A 85 -16.70 -15.86 -7.11
N GLN A 86 -16.45 -15.04 -6.07
CA GLN A 86 -15.89 -13.70 -6.26
C GLN A 86 -14.41 -13.71 -6.64
N SER A 87 -14.12 -13.10 -7.80
CA SER A 87 -12.76 -12.72 -8.20
C SER A 87 -12.25 -11.57 -7.33
N ILE A 88 -11.09 -11.78 -6.70
CA ILE A 88 -10.39 -10.75 -5.93
C ILE A 88 -9.79 -9.73 -6.90
N TYR A 89 -10.13 -8.45 -6.76
CA TYR A 89 -9.41 -7.41 -7.48
C TYR A 89 -8.13 -7.07 -6.72
N PRO A 90 -6.95 -7.21 -7.35
CA PRO A 90 -5.71 -6.90 -6.67
C PRO A 90 -5.66 -5.42 -6.30
N GLY A 91 -5.30 -5.14 -5.05
CA GLY A 91 -4.94 -3.81 -4.63
C GLY A 91 -3.61 -3.36 -5.26
N HIS A 92 -3.13 -2.21 -4.81
CA HIS A 92 -1.82 -1.72 -5.20
C HIS A 92 -1.21 -0.85 -4.10
N ASN A 93 0.07 -1.07 -3.82
CA ASN A 93 0.88 -0.23 -2.95
C ASN A 93 1.96 0.51 -3.75
N PHE A 94 2.31 1.70 -3.29
CA PHE A 94 3.43 2.48 -3.81
C PHE A 94 3.99 3.34 -2.68
N SER A 95 5.24 3.76 -2.79
CA SER A 95 5.83 4.68 -1.82
C SER A 95 6.63 5.77 -2.49
N PHE A 96 6.75 6.90 -1.80
CA PHE A 96 7.57 8.02 -2.24
C PHE A 96 7.99 8.88 -1.05
N MET A 97 9.03 9.69 -1.26
CA MET A 97 9.51 10.67 -0.27
C MET A 97 9.43 12.09 -0.81
N THR A 98 9.06 13.02 0.05
CA THR A 98 9.12 14.46 -0.23
C THR A 98 10.33 15.12 0.44
N ASP A 99 10.83 16.21 -0.14
CA ASP A 99 11.91 17.04 0.43
C ASP A 99 11.39 18.20 1.29
N ASN A 100 12.30 19.12 1.66
CA ASN A 100 12.03 20.36 2.39
C ASN A 100 11.03 21.29 1.67
N ASN A 101 10.86 21.13 0.36
CA ASN A 101 9.94 21.91 -0.47
C ASN A 101 8.60 21.19 -0.70
N GLY A 102 8.47 19.94 -0.24
CA GLY A 102 7.30 19.10 -0.50
C GLY A 102 7.34 18.43 -1.87
N SER A 103 8.47 18.52 -2.59
CA SER A 103 8.66 17.91 -3.90
C SER A 103 9.03 16.44 -3.76
N VAL A 104 8.45 15.57 -4.60
CA VAL A 104 8.79 14.15 -4.61
C VAL A 104 10.21 13.96 -5.14
N THR A 105 11.05 13.29 -4.34
CA THR A 105 12.47 13.07 -4.68
C THR A 105 12.78 11.66 -5.16
N ALA A 106 11.96 10.68 -4.78
CA ALA A 106 12.06 9.30 -5.23
C ALA A 106 10.72 8.58 -5.00
N SER A 107 10.40 7.63 -5.87
CA SER A 107 9.18 6.82 -5.78
C SER A 107 9.42 5.41 -6.30
N VAL A 108 8.72 4.44 -5.72
CA VAL A 108 8.66 3.06 -6.24
C VAL A 108 7.22 2.60 -6.31
N SER A 109 6.90 1.94 -7.41
CA SER A 109 5.59 1.40 -7.70
C SER A 109 5.72 0.32 -8.76
N LYS A 110 5.66 -0.94 -8.34
CA LYS A 110 5.88 -2.07 -9.23
C LYS A 110 4.55 -2.66 -9.69
N ARG A 111 4.39 -2.82 -11.00
CA ARG A 111 3.21 -3.39 -11.67
C ARG A 111 3.63 -4.47 -12.66
N PRO A 112 2.74 -5.39 -13.05
CA PRO A 112 3.02 -6.31 -14.15
C PRO A 112 2.85 -5.61 -15.50
N ASP A 113 3.76 -5.85 -16.44
CA ASP A 113 3.46 -5.71 -17.85
C ASP A 113 2.60 -6.90 -18.30
N THR A 114 1.30 -6.68 -18.42
CA THR A 114 0.34 -7.75 -18.73
C THR A 114 0.24 -8.08 -20.22
N SER A 115 1.08 -7.50 -21.09
CA SER A 115 1.08 -7.78 -22.53
C SER A 115 1.36 -9.25 -22.84
N LYS A 116 2.33 -9.85 -22.15
CA LYS A 116 2.69 -11.26 -22.30
C LYS A 116 3.28 -11.84 -20.99
N PRO A 117 2.84 -13.02 -20.54
CA PRO A 117 3.49 -13.69 -19.42
C PRO A 117 4.88 -14.21 -19.81
N LEU A 118 5.84 -14.09 -18.89
CA LEU A 118 7.16 -14.68 -19.00
C LEU A 118 7.12 -16.19 -18.75
N ALA A 119 6.33 -16.60 -17.77
CA ALA A 119 6.17 -18.01 -17.37
C ALA A 119 4.85 -18.22 -16.64
N LEU A 120 4.47 -19.49 -16.46
CA LEU A 120 3.34 -19.93 -15.65
C LEU A 120 3.84 -21.02 -14.70
N TYR A 121 3.70 -20.82 -13.39
CA TYR A 121 4.12 -21.79 -12.39
C TYR A 121 3.00 -22.13 -11.43
N LYS A 122 3.16 -23.25 -10.71
CA LYS A 122 2.25 -23.65 -9.64
C LYS A 122 2.34 -22.64 -8.50
N ARG A 123 1.20 -22.09 -8.10
CA ARG A 123 1.06 -21.24 -6.92
C ARG A 123 1.17 -22.09 -5.66
N ILE A 124 1.74 -21.54 -4.59
CA ILE A 124 1.69 -22.23 -3.29
C ILE A 124 0.25 -22.26 -2.75
N PRO A 125 -0.16 -23.31 -2.01
CA PRO A 125 -1.49 -23.36 -1.42
C PRO A 125 -1.74 -22.16 -0.49
N ASP A 126 -2.87 -21.48 -0.69
CA ASP A 126 -3.35 -20.40 0.17
C ASP A 126 -4.87 -20.46 0.19
N GLY A 127 -5.44 -20.67 1.38
CA GLY A 127 -6.88 -20.84 1.61
C GLY A 127 -7.71 -19.62 1.20
N ARG A 128 -7.15 -18.41 1.28
CA ARG A 128 -7.81 -17.17 0.85
C ARG A 128 -8.07 -17.13 -0.66
N LEU A 129 -7.28 -17.89 -1.41
CA LEU A 129 -7.24 -17.87 -2.87
C LEU A 129 -7.84 -19.16 -3.45
N SER A 130 -8.70 -19.86 -2.71
CA SER A 130 -9.32 -21.13 -3.15
C SER A 130 -10.11 -21.00 -4.45
N ASN A 131 -10.65 -19.81 -4.73
CA ASN A 131 -11.44 -19.50 -5.93
C ASN A 131 -10.58 -19.01 -7.10
N LEU A 132 -9.25 -18.93 -6.95
CA LEU A 132 -8.32 -18.52 -7.99
C LEU A 132 -7.54 -19.73 -8.53
N PRO A 133 -7.06 -19.68 -9.79
CA PRO A 133 -6.26 -20.75 -10.36
C PRO A 133 -5.10 -21.17 -9.46
N SER A 134 -4.79 -22.47 -9.46
CA SER A 134 -3.64 -23.05 -8.76
C SER A 134 -2.30 -22.70 -9.41
N SER A 135 -2.33 -21.92 -10.49
CA SER A 135 -1.17 -21.41 -11.22
C SER A 135 -1.07 -19.89 -11.12
N VAL A 136 0.15 -19.35 -11.09
CA VAL A 136 0.44 -17.92 -11.16
C VAL A 136 1.27 -17.60 -12.41
N ARG A 137 0.91 -16.50 -13.07
CA ARG A 137 1.66 -15.97 -14.21
C ARG A 137 2.74 -15.02 -13.70
N LEU A 138 3.94 -15.17 -14.23
CA LEU A 138 5.01 -14.20 -14.08
C LEU A 138 4.96 -13.22 -15.24
N TYR A 139 5.22 -11.95 -14.95
CA TYR A 139 5.24 -10.87 -15.93
C TYR A 139 6.55 -10.10 -15.85
N ALA A 140 6.94 -9.44 -16.94
CA ALA A 140 7.98 -8.44 -16.84
C ALA A 140 7.53 -7.32 -15.87
N PRO A 141 8.44 -6.75 -15.06
CA PRO A 141 8.08 -5.66 -14.18
C PRO A 141 7.95 -4.35 -14.98
N LEU A 142 6.93 -3.57 -14.65
CA LEU A 142 6.78 -2.19 -15.05
C LEU A 142 6.80 -1.32 -13.79
N TYR A 143 7.74 -0.37 -13.73
CA TYR A 143 7.77 0.62 -12.65
C TYR A 143 7.10 1.90 -13.08
N THR A 144 6.10 2.33 -12.33
CA THR A 144 5.34 3.56 -12.61
C THR A 144 5.72 4.70 -11.70
N SER A 145 5.50 5.91 -12.18
CA SER A 145 5.65 7.14 -11.41
C SER A 145 4.39 7.44 -10.58
N LEU A 146 4.56 8.28 -9.54
CA LEU A 146 3.44 8.74 -8.72
C LEU A 146 2.30 9.39 -9.55
N PRO A 147 2.57 10.27 -10.54
CA PRO A 147 1.51 10.79 -11.41
C PRO A 147 0.71 9.71 -12.15
N GLU A 148 1.35 8.62 -12.59
CA GLU A 148 0.68 7.50 -13.23
C GLU A 148 -0.18 6.69 -12.25
N ASP A 149 0.29 6.48 -11.02
CA ASP A 149 -0.49 5.79 -9.99
C ASP A 149 -1.73 6.58 -9.57
N LEU A 150 -1.59 7.91 -9.42
CA LEU A 150 -2.73 8.78 -9.16
C LEU A 150 -3.72 8.76 -10.32
N LEU A 151 -3.25 8.75 -11.56
CA LEU A 151 -4.11 8.63 -12.75
C LEU A 151 -4.87 7.29 -12.76
N LYS A 152 -4.19 6.17 -12.53
CA LYS A 152 -4.82 4.84 -12.46
C LYS A 152 -5.87 4.75 -11.35
N TRP A 153 -5.58 5.33 -10.18
CA TRP A 153 -6.57 5.41 -9.11
C TRP A 153 -7.78 6.26 -9.53
N LEU A 154 -7.57 7.44 -10.12
CA LEU A 154 -8.64 8.32 -10.59
C LEU A 154 -9.54 7.64 -11.64
N GLU A 155 -8.94 6.98 -12.63
CA GLU A 155 -9.67 6.20 -13.64
C GLU A 155 -10.55 5.12 -13.00
N ARG A 156 -10.04 4.46 -11.96
CA ARG A 156 -10.81 3.44 -11.23
C ARG A 156 -11.90 4.06 -10.36
N ALA A 157 -11.58 5.12 -9.61
CA ALA A 157 -12.51 5.80 -8.72
C ALA A 157 -13.68 6.45 -9.47
N ASN A 158 -13.48 6.80 -10.74
CA ASN A 158 -14.56 7.24 -11.60
C ASN A 158 -15.58 6.12 -11.91
N ARG A 159 -15.07 4.89 -12.09
CA ARG A 159 -15.87 3.71 -12.45
C ARG A 159 -16.46 2.99 -11.25
N VAL A 160 -15.78 3.02 -10.10
CA VAL A 160 -16.17 2.33 -8.88
C VAL A 160 -16.53 3.33 -7.81
N SER A 161 -17.80 3.31 -7.41
CA SER A 161 -18.29 4.18 -6.35
C SER A 161 -17.48 3.98 -5.06
N SER A 162 -17.09 5.10 -4.46
CA SER A 162 -16.39 5.14 -3.17
C SER A 162 -15.07 4.36 -3.14
N TYR A 163 -14.36 4.22 -4.27
CA TYR A 163 -13.03 3.58 -4.30
C TYR A 163 -11.95 4.49 -3.69
N PRO A 164 -11.38 4.14 -2.53
CA PRO A 164 -10.49 5.03 -1.81
C PRO A 164 -9.04 4.93 -2.27
N LEU A 165 -8.34 6.05 -2.18
CA LEU A 165 -6.90 6.10 -2.07
C LEU A 165 -6.56 6.39 -0.61
N TYR A 166 -5.69 5.56 -0.02
CA TYR A 166 -5.13 5.82 1.29
C TYR A 166 -3.68 6.28 1.15
N LEU A 167 -3.29 7.26 1.94
CA LEU A 167 -1.92 7.74 2.07
C LEU A 167 -1.53 7.71 3.54
N HIS A 168 -0.61 6.83 3.91
CA HIS A 168 0.09 6.89 5.17
C HIS A 168 1.24 7.88 5.04
N ILE A 169 1.32 8.84 5.96
CA ILE A 169 2.30 9.92 5.91
C ILE A 169 3.07 9.91 7.22
N PHE A 170 4.38 9.69 7.11
CA PHE A 170 5.31 9.66 8.23
C PHE A 170 6.33 10.79 8.08
N PRO A 171 6.43 11.73 9.03
CA PRO A 171 7.48 12.74 8.99
C PRO A 171 8.85 12.06 9.15
N ILE A 172 9.80 12.40 8.29
CA ILE A 172 11.17 11.89 8.34
C ILE A 172 11.88 12.58 9.50
N THR A 173 12.20 11.79 10.52
CA THR A 173 12.82 12.27 11.74
C THR A 173 13.93 11.31 12.13
N PRO A 174 15.01 11.78 12.76
CA PRO A 174 16.11 10.90 13.18
C PRO A 174 15.65 9.73 14.05
N LYS A 175 14.56 9.89 14.80
CA LYS A 175 14.04 8.87 15.74
C LYS A 175 13.26 7.73 15.08
N LEU A 176 12.81 7.90 13.85
CA LEU A 176 12.14 6.84 13.09
C LEU A 176 13.12 5.96 12.29
N ALA A 177 14.42 6.28 12.30
CA ALA A 177 15.45 5.58 11.52
C ALA A 177 15.11 5.46 10.02
N ILE A 178 14.32 6.39 9.48
CA ILE A 178 14.04 6.47 8.04
C ILE A 178 15.21 7.19 7.38
N ASP A 179 16.07 6.44 6.68
CA ASP A 179 17.21 6.98 5.94
C ASP A 179 16.82 7.31 4.49
N VAL A 180 16.87 8.60 4.16
CA VAL A 180 16.53 9.12 2.82
C VAL A 180 17.52 8.65 1.75
N HIS A 181 18.81 8.58 2.09
CA HIS A 181 19.84 8.12 1.16
C HIS A 181 19.66 6.63 0.90
N GLN A 182 19.46 5.84 1.95
CA GLN A 182 19.22 4.39 1.81
C GLN A 182 17.96 4.12 0.99
N TYR A 183 16.86 4.85 1.23
CA TYR A 183 15.63 4.72 0.45
C TYR A 183 15.87 4.93 -1.06
N LYS A 184 16.60 5.99 -1.42
CA LYS A 184 16.95 6.29 -2.82
C LYS A 184 17.84 5.21 -3.43
N THR A 185 18.83 4.74 -2.70
CA THR A 185 19.73 3.65 -3.14
C THR A 185 18.96 2.36 -3.38
N ASN A 186 18.07 1.99 -2.45
CA ASN A 186 17.22 0.80 -2.59
C ASN A 186 16.32 0.90 -3.83
N ILE A 187 15.70 2.05 -4.07
CA ILE A 187 14.89 2.27 -5.27
C ILE A 187 15.72 2.07 -6.54
N ASN A 188 16.90 2.69 -6.61
CA ASN A 188 17.76 2.56 -7.79
C ASN A 188 18.12 1.09 -8.05
N TYR A 189 18.42 0.33 -6.99
CA TYR A 189 18.67 -1.11 -7.12
C TYR A 189 17.46 -1.86 -7.68
N LEU A 190 16.26 -1.64 -7.13
CA LEU A 190 15.03 -2.30 -7.57
C LEU A 190 14.70 -1.99 -9.04
N LEU A 191 14.92 -0.75 -9.48
CA LEU A 191 14.71 -0.32 -10.87
C LEU A 191 15.71 -0.96 -11.85
N GLN A 192 16.92 -1.27 -11.38
CA GLN A 192 17.99 -1.88 -12.18
C GLN A 192 17.86 -3.40 -12.26
N ASP A 193 17.60 -4.05 -11.12
CA ASP A 193 17.52 -5.50 -11.00
C ASP A 193 16.35 -6.11 -11.79
N LYS A 194 15.22 -5.40 -11.86
CA LYS A 194 14.04 -5.78 -12.65
C LYS A 194 13.60 -7.23 -12.44
N HIS A 195 13.60 -7.72 -11.19
CA HIS A 195 12.98 -9.00 -10.87
C HIS A 195 11.56 -9.13 -11.45
N PRO A 196 11.20 -10.29 -12.04
CA PRO A 196 9.86 -10.56 -12.56
C PRO A 196 8.75 -10.23 -11.57
N TYR A 197 7.61 -9.77 -12.07
CA TYR A 197 6.42 -9.57 -11.25
C TYR A 197 5.66 -10.90 -11.07
N SER A 198 5.34 -11.25 -9.83
CA SER A 198 4.36 -12.27 -9.50
C SER A 198 3.43 -11.78 -8.40
N LEU A 199 2.12 -11.95 -8.61
CA LEU A 199 1.14 -11.51 -7.62
C LEU A 199 1.22 -12.33 -6.33
N PHE A 200 1.51 -13.63 -6.46
CA PHE A 200 1.58 -14.61 -5.37
C PHE A 200 2.86 -15.43 -5.46
N SER A 201 3.24 -16.02 -4.33
CA SER A 201 4.33 -16.98 -4.23
C SER A 201 4.03 -18.28 -4.97
N TRP A 202 5.10 -18.95 -5.38
CA TRP A 202 5.02 -20.08 -6.31
C TRP A 202 6.08 -21.14 -6.02
N VAL A 203 5.85 -22.35 -6.54
CA VAL A 203 6.74 -23.49 -6.38
C VAL A 203 7.80 -23.45 -7.47
N HIS A 204 9.07 -23.50 -7.10
CA HIS A 204 10.21 -23.52 -8.02
C HIS A 204 10.04 -24.66 -9.05
N PRO A 205 10.46 -24.49 -10.32
CA PRO A 205 10.14 -25.47 -11.36
C PRO A 205 10.89 -26.79 -11.15
N GLU A 206 12.03 -26.73 -10.46
CA GLU A 206 12.92 -27.86 -10.20
C GLU A 206 12.65 -28.59 -8.87
N GLY A 207 11.63 -28.22 -8.06
CA GLY A 207 11.32 -28.95 -6.82
C GLY A 207 10.48 -28.23 -5.77
N GLU A 208 10.45 -28.76 -4.54
CA GLU A 208 9.60 -28.33 -3.40
C GLU A 208 9.99 -26.97 -2.77
N ARG A 209 10.90 -26.21 -3.39
CA ARG A 209 11.28 -24.88 -2.90
C ARG A 209 10.19 -23.87 -3.24
N PHE A 210 9.78 -23.07 -2.26
CA PHE A 210 8.90 -21.94 -2.52
C PHE A 210 9.69 -20.69 -2.87
N ILE A 211 9.23 -19.99 -3.90
CA ILE A 211 9.74 -18.70 -4.34
C ILE A 211 8.73 -17.64 -3.94
N ARG A 212 9.23 -16.64 -3.22
CA ARG A 212 8.44 -15.52 -2.70
C ARG A 212 7.85 -14.70 -3.85
N ALA A 213 6.66 -14.16 -3.63
CA ALA A 213 6.06 -13.21 -4.56
C ALA A 213 6.96 -11.98 -4.72
N SER A 214 6.97 -11.39 -5.91
CA SER A 214 7.63 -10.12 -6.16
C SER A 214 6.64 -9.16 -6.80
N ASN A 215 6.07 -8.27 -5.99
CA ASN A 215 4.99 -7.38 -6.37
C ASN A 215 5.19 -6.01 -5.73
N CYS A 216 4.15 -5.17 -5.78
CA CYS A 216 4.20 -3.84 -5.20
C CYS A 216 4.49 -3.83 -3.68
N ASN A 217 4.01 -4.82 -2.92
CA ASN A 217 4.24 -4.90 -1.48
C ASN A 217 5.72 -5.16 -1.18
N SER A 218 6.33 -6.14 -1.85
CA SER A 218 7.74 -6.46 -1.64
C SER A 218 8.64 -5.28 -1.92
N ASP A 219 8.38 -4.54 -3.00
CA ASP A 219 9.25 -3.47 -3.44
C ASP A 219 9.10 -2.22 -2.58
N VAL A 220 7.89 -1.92 -2.11
CA VAL A 220 7.67 -0.86 -1.12
C VAL A 220 8.38 -1.20 0.19
N GLN A 221 8.26 -2.44 0.69
CA GLN A 221 8.97 -2.86 1.91
C GLN A 221 10.48 -2.71 1.74
N LYS A 222 11.02 -3.23 0.63
CA LYS A 222 12.46 -3.18 0.35
C LYS A 222 12.99 -1.76 0.19
N ALA A 223 12.23 -0.89 -0.46
CA ALA A 223 12.60 0.51 -0.59
C ALA A 223 12.73 1.17 0.79
N ILE A 224 11.75 0.95 1.68
CA ILE A 224 11.68 1.59 3.00
C ILE A 224 12.69 1.00 3.99
N PHE A 225 12.80 -0.33 4.05
CA PHE A 225 13.48 -1.00 5.16
C PHE A 225 14.76 -1.76 4.77
N GLY A 226 15.05 -1.93 3.47
CA GLY A 226 16.24 -2.64 2.98
C GLY A 226 15.89 -3.86 2.13
N LEU A 227 16.84 -4.23 1.25
CA LEU A 227 16.62 -5.21 0.17
C LEU A 227 16.40 -6.65 0.66
N ASP A 228 16.87 -6.98 1.87
CA ASP A 228 16.82 -8.33 2.45
C ASP A 228 15.50 -8.64 3.20
N LEU A 229 14.59 -7.67 3.30
CA LEU A 229 13.30 -7.84 3.98
C LEU A 229 12.22 -8.40 3.05
N HIS A 230 11.50 -9.41 3.55
CA HIS A 230 10.56 -10.20 2.76
C HIS A 230 9.35 -10.68 3.59
N GLU A 231 8.62 -9.77 4.22
CA GLU A 231 7.55 -10.16 5.15
C GLU A 231 6.15 -9.98 4.55
N VAL A 232 5.99 -9.08 3.58
CA VAL A 232 4.65 -8.59 3.20
C VAL A 232 4.20 -9.00 1.78
N GLN A 233 5.00 -9.76 1.06
CA GLN A 233 4.76 -10.01 -0.37
C GLN A 233 3.46 -10.77 -0.67
N ASP A 234 3.01 -11.68 0.18
CA ASP A 234 1.75 -12.44 -0.02
C ASP A 234 0.56 -11.83 0.76
N MET A 235 0.76 -10.71 1.44
CA MET A 235 -0.31 -10.01 2.14
C MET A 235 -1.22 -9.26 1.16
N PHE A 236 -2.48 -9.03 1.53
CA PHE A 236 -3.29 -8.04 0.81
C PHE A 236 -2.68 -6.64 0.97
N CYS A 237 -2.86 -5.75 0.00
CA CYS A 237 -2.18 -4.45 0.00
C CYS A 237 -2.44 -3.63 1.28
N GLN A 238 -3.66 -3.67 1.83
CA GLN A 238 -3.95 -3.01 3.10
C GLN A 238 -3.20 -3.64 4.27
N GLU A 239 -3.17 -4.98 4.35
CA GLU A 239 -2.45 -5.73 5.37
C GLU A 239 -0.94 -5.42 5.32
N ALA A 240 -0.34 -5.46 4.14
CA ALA A 240 1.06 -5.10 3.93
C ALA A 240 1.36 -3.67 4.40
N ALA A 241 0.53 -2.71 4.03
CA ALA A 241 0.71 -1.31 4.43
C ALA A 241 0.55 -1.12 5.95
N MET A 242 -0.38 -1.84 6.60
CA MET A 242 -0.50 -1.85 8.06
C MET A 242 0.73 -2.43 8.74
N THR A 243 1.24 -3.56 8.26
CA THR A 243 2.46 -4.21 8.77
C THR A 243 3.67 -3.27 8.69
N MET A 244 3.85 -2.60 7.55
CA MET A 244 4.91 -1.61 7.37
C MET A 244 4.70 -0.36 8.25
N ALA A 245 3.47 0.15 8.34
CA ALA A 245 3.15 1.34 9.14
C ALA A 245 3.38 1.13 10.64
N LEU A 246 3.09 -0.06 11.16
CA LEU A 246 3.28 -0.42 12.57
C LEU A 246 4.75 -0.37 13.02
N GLN A 247 5.72 -0.44 12.10
CA GLN A 247 7.14 -0.23 12.42
C GLN A 247 7.44 1.21 12.86
N PHE A 248 6.60 2.18 12.46
CA PHE A 248 6.77 3.59 12.79
C PHE A 248 5.77 4.09 13.84
N ALA A 249 4.64 3.41 14.01
CA ALA A 249 3.47 3.92 14.70
C ALA A 249 3.24 3.24 16.06
N LYS A 250 2.72 4.00 17.04
CA LYS A 250 2.22 3.41 18.29
C LYS A 250 1.02 2.51 17.98
N PRO A 251 1.08 1.20 18.30
CA PRO A 251 0.11 0.24 17.78
C PRO A 251 -1.35 0.58 18.07
N GLU A 252 -1.68 0.92 19.32
CA GLU A 252 -3.07 1.20 19.72
C GLU A 252 -3.66 2.44 19.03
N GLU A 253 -2.86 3.50 18.90
CA GLU A 253 -3.31 4.74 18.26
C GLU A 253 -3.47 4.54 16.75
N TYR A 254 -2.54 3.81 16.13
CA TYR A 254 -2.59 3.48 14.72
C TYR A 254 -3.81 2.62 14.37
N GLN A 255 -4.09 1.56 15.14
CA GLN A 255 -5.25 0.70 14.90
C GLN A 255 -6.57 1.46 14.99
N LYS A 256 -6.72 2.36 15.97
CA LYS A 256 -7.89 3.26 16.05
C LYS A 256 -8.02 4.14 14.81
N ALA A 257 -6.91 4.62 14.24
CA ALA A 257 -6.92 5.41 13.02
C ALA A 257 -7.33 4.60 11.79
N VAL A 258 -6.80 3.39 11.66
CA VAL A 258 -7.14 2.42 10.62
C VAL A 258 -8.63 2.07 10.64
N GLU A 259 -9.16 1.72 11.81
CA GLU A 259 -10.58 1.37 12.00
C GLU A 259 -11.49 2.54 11.65
N LEU A 260 -11.19 3.74 12.15
CA LEU A 260 -12.01 4.93 11.92
C LEU A 260 -12.13 5.29 10.43
N LEU A 261 -11.05 5.10 9.66
CA LEU A 261 -11.03 5.37 8.22
C LEU A 261 -11.49 4.17 7.37
N GLY A 262 -11.76 3.03 8.02
CA GLY A 262 -12.15 1.78 7.38
C GLY A 262 -11.05 1.19 6.49
N PHE A 263 -9.76 1.42 6.81
CA PHE A 263 -8.65 0.89 6.02
C PHE A 263 -8.52 -0.64 6.16
N ASN A 264 -8.93 -1.19 7.31
CA ASN A 264 -8.92 -2.62 7.59
C ASN A 264 -10.12 -3.40 7.03
N GLN A 265 -11.05 -2.75 6.33
CA GLN A 265 -12.25 -3.43 5.84
C GLN A 265 -11.92 -4.42 4.73
N GLY A 266 -12.46 -5.65 4.85
CA GLY A 266 -12.34 -6.70 3.83
C GLY A 266 -10.95 -7.34 3.71
N ILE A 267 -10.10 -7.24 4.74
CA ILE A 267 -8.79 -7.87 4.75
C ILE A 267 -8.91 -9.32 5.22
N GLU A 268 -8.34 -10.25 4.44
CA GLU A 268 -8.05 -11.62 4.86
C GLU A 268 -6.55 -11.78 5.11
N LYS A 269 -6.17 -12.08 6.37
CA LYS A 269 -4.77 -12.16 6.78
C LYS A 269 -4.03 -13.30 6.09
N SER A 270 -2.81 -13.05 5.64
CA SER A 270 -1.96 -14.08 5.05
C SER A 270 -1.67 -15.20 6.04
N PRO A 271 -1.93 -16.48 5.69
CA PRO A 271 -1.49 -17.61 6.50
C PRO A 271 0.02 -17.88 6.33
N LEU A 272 0.63 -17.30 5.29
CA LEU A 272 2.04 -17.46 4.97
C LEU A 272 2.88 -16.47 5.78
N THR A 273 3.91 -17.00 6.44
CA THR A 273 4.90 -16.24 7.21
C THR A 273 6.28 -16.41 6.59
N SER A 274 7.28 -15.68 7.09
CA SER A 274 8.67 -15.85 6.62
C SER A 274 9.18 -17.29 6.75
N ASP A 275 8.72 -18.02 7.76
CA ASP A 275 9.06 -19.43 8.01
C ASP A 275 8.51 -20.36 6.93
N SER A 276 7.40 -19.99 6.27
CA SER A 276 6.80 -20.78 5.19
C SER A 276 7.72 -20.96 3.98
N TYR A 277 8.78 -20.17 3.86
CA TYR A 277 9.73 -20.21 2.74
C TYR A 277 11.12 -20.69 3.14
N LEU A 278 11.31 -21.05 4.41
CA LEU A 278 12.55 -21.69 4.81
C LEU A 278 12.62 -23.07 4.16
N PRO A 279 13.81 -23.53 3.74
CA PRO A 279 13.97 -24.91 3.31
C PRO A 279 13.45 -25.83 4.41
N ALA A 280 12.59 -26.79 4.05
CA ALA A 280 12.33 -27.92 4.90
C ALA A 280 13.62 -28.75 4.91
N PHE A 281 14.57 -28.42 5.80
CA PHE A 281 15.63 -29.36 6.13
C PHE A 281 14.92 -30.57 6.73
N THR A 282 14.82 -31.62 5.93
CA THR A 282 14.15 -32.88 6.27
C THR A 282 14.73 -33.44 7.57
N ALA A 283 13.84 -33.90 8.44
CA ALA A 283 14.16 -34.75 9.59
C ALA A 283 14.93 -36.01 9.17
#